data_AF-A0A7X8GD31-F1
#
_entry.id   AF-A0A7X8GD31-F1
#
_cell.length_a   1.000
_cell.length_b   1.000
_cell.length_c   1.000
_cell.angle_alpha   90.00
_cell.angle_beta   90.00
_cell.angle_gamma   90.00
#
_symmetry.space_group_name_H-M   'P 1'
#
loop_
_entity.id
_entity.type
_entity.pdbx_description
1 polymer ?
#
loop_
_entity_poly.entity_id
_entity_poly.type
_entity_poly.pdbx_seq_one_letter_code
_entity_poly.pdbx_strand_id
1 'polypeptide(L)'
;MKQFLLCILTFSMLSFGAAAQEDNRKEEEGFQFTVVKENPITSVKNQSNTGTCWCFASLGFMESELLRMGKGEYDLSEMFIVSGTYKEKAEKYIRLDGFLNFDQGGAFDDYLHIIRKYGIVPDEVMPGLNYGEETHMHGELAAVLKGIVEGVKKNPNRKLSTAWKKAFQGALDAYLGEVPETFTYNGKEYTPKSFAASLGFNPDDYVNITSFTHHPFYSQFALEIADNWLWGQSWNVPMEEMMEIIDNAIMQGYTVLWASDVSEIGFGRTGIAMYPTTEPSEMVGSDQAKWLQMSAMERSNMFRNLKAPVAEIKEVTQEMRQEAYDNKQTTDDHGMQIYGIAKDQNGTKYYMVKNSWGETGNYKGLWYVSEKFVQYKTMDIQVHKNAIPKAIRKNLNL
;
A
#
# COMPACT_ATOMS: atom_id res chain seq x y z
N MET A 1 -44.61 42.56 73.61
CA MET A 1 -43.92 42.49 74.92
C MET A 1 -42.63 41.71 74.74
N LYS A 2 -41.54 42.22 75.33
CA LYS A 2 -40.15 41.71 75.35
C LYS A 2 -40.12 40.22 75.77
N GLN A 3 -39.19 39.37 75.32
CA GLN A 3 -37.79 39.37 75.76
C GLN A 3 -36.88 38.49 74.87
N PHE A 4 -35.61 38.90 74.83
CA PHE A 4 -34.41 38.25 74.29
C PHE A 4 -34.04 36.92 74.96
N LEU A 5 -33.38 36.03 74.23
CA LEU A 5 -32.25 35.13 74.58
C LEU A 5 -31.98 34.29 73.30
N LEU A 6 -30.81 33.80 72.89
CA LEU A 6 -29.38 34.00 73.12
C LEU A 6 -28.72 33.01 72.13
N CYS A 7 -27.67 33.40 71.40
CA CYS A 7 -26.96 32.52 70.46
C CYS A 7 -26.26 31.35 71.17
N ILE A 8 -26.18 30.18 70.51
CA ILE A 8 -24.99 29.31 70.37
C ILE A 8 -25.26 28.38 69.17
N LEU A 9 -24.53 28.58 68.07
CA LEU A 9 -24.47 27.68 66.91
C LEU A 9 -23.28 26.76 67.12
N THR A 10 -23.53 25.50 67.45
CA THR A 10 -22.52 24.44 67.53
C THR A 10 -22.10 24.02 66.13
N PHE A 11 -20.84 24.29 65.78
CA PHE A 11 -20.21 23.82 64.55
C PHE A 11 -19.72 22.37 64.76
N SER A 12 -20.53 21.39 64.35
CA SER A 12 -20.12 19.98 64.29
C SER A 12 -19.32 19.75 63.00
N MET A 13 -17.99 19.64 63.12
CA MET A 13 -17.13 19.11 62.06
C MET A 13 -17.46 17.62 61.83
N LEU A 14 -18.17 17.33 60.74
CA LEU A 14 -18.27 15.98 60.18
C LEU A 14 -17.10 15.79 59.23
N SER A 15 -16.05 15.13 59.72
CA SER A 15 -14.97 14.59 58.91
C SER A 15 -15.51 13.44 58.07
N PHE A 16 -15.92 13.73 56.83
CA PHE A 16 -16.06 12.69 55.81
C PHE A 16 -14.65 12.26 55.40
N GLY A 17 -14.23 11.10 55.89
CA GLY A 17 -13.11 10.37 55.32
C GLY A 17 -13.49 9.95 53.90
N ALA A 18 -13.02 10.70 52.91
CA ALA A 18 -12.97 10.22 51.54
C ALA A 18 -11.91 9.12 51.50
N ALA A 19 -12.36 7.87 51.51
CA ALA A 19 -11.51 6.79 51.03
C ALA A 19 -11.23 7.10 49.56
N ALA A 20 -10.03 7.61 49.29
CA ALA A 20 -9.50 7.68 47.94
C ALA A 20 -9.39 6.23 47.45
N GLN A 21 -10.39 5.82 46.67
CA GLN A 21 -10.30 4.63 45.87
C GLN A 21 -9.24 4.96 44.83
N GLU A 22 -8.02 4.43 45.01
CA GLU A 22 -7.01 4.41 43.96
C GLU A 22 -7.67 3.76 42.76
N ASP A 23 -8.01 4.60 41.80
CA ASP A 23 -8.52 4.21 40.51
C ASP A 23 -7.34 3.56 39.78
N ASN A 24 -7.10 2.28 40.07
CA ASN A 24 -6.30 1.38 39.25
C ASN A 24 -7.03 1.14 37.92
N ARG A 25 -7.32 2.22 37.18
CA ARG A 25 -7.44 2.17 35.74
C ARG A 25 -6.05 1.82 35.24
N LYS A 26 -5.79 0.52 35.06
CA LYS A 26 -4.75 0.09 34.12
C LYS A 26 -5.05 0.84 32.83
N GLU A 27 -4.19 1.78 32.45
CA GLU A 27 -4.19 2.30 31.10
C GLU A 27 -4.18 1.07 30.18
N GLU A 28 -5.10 1.01 29.21
CA GLU A 28 -5.01 0.00 28.17
C GLU A 28 -3.68 0.27 27.45
N GLU A 29 -2.64 -0.49 27.80
CA GLU A 29 -1.35 -0.43 27.12
C GLU A 29 -1.58 -0.82 25.67
N GLY A 30 -1.66 0.18 24.79
CA GLY A 30 -1.83 -0.02 23.37
C GLY A 30 -0.62 -0.70 22.73
N PHE A 31 -0.55 -0.72 21.40
CA PHE A 31 0.62 -1.24 20.70
C PHE A 31 1.89 -0.46 21.06
N GLN A 32 2.93 -1.19 21.49
CA GLN A 32 4.27 -0.67 21.70
C GLN A 32 5.23 -1.38 20.76
N PHE A 33 5.77 -0.66 19.78
CA PHE A 33 6.69 -1.24 18.80
C PHE A 33 8.14 -0.94 19.13
N THR A 34 8.96 -1.99 19.10
CA THR A 34 10.42 -1.90 19.10
C THR A 34 10.92 -2.20 17.69
N VAL A 35 11.52 -1.21 17.04
CA VAL A 35 12.12 -1.37 15.71
C VAL A 35 13.29 -2.35 15.80
N VAL A 36 13.27 -3.38 14.96
CA VAL A 36 14.38 -4.33 14.78
C VAL A 36 15.32 -3.82 13.71
N LYS A 37 14.77 -3.40 12.57
CA LYS A 37 15.51 -2.85 11.43
C LYS A 37 14.57 -1.99 10.61
N GLU A 38 15.02 -0.82 10.18
CA GLU A 38 14.34 -0.01 9.17
C GLU A 38 15.37 0.52 8.17
N ASN A 39 14.91 0.71 6.93
CA ASN A 39 15.71 1.25 5.84
C ASN A 39 15.18 2.62 5.41
N PRO A 40 16.03 3.50 4.85
CA PRO A 40 15.62 4.85 4.50
C PRO A 40 14.44 4.88 3.53
N ILE A 41 13.47 5.75 3.83
CA ILE A 41 12.33 6.09 2.98
C ILE A 41 12.21 7.61 2.86
N THR A 42 11.61 8.08 1.77
CA THR A 42 11.17 9.47 1.62
C THR A 42 9.86 9.72 2.38
N SER A 43 9.43 10.99 2.44
CA SER A 43 8.16 11.41 3.05
C SER A 43 6.95 10.61 2.55
N VAL A 44 5.96 10.45 3.44
CA VAL A 44 4.66 9.85 3.08
C VAL A 44 3.94 10.77 2.11
N LYS A 45 3.45 10.19 1.00
CA LYS A 45 2.66 10.88 -0.01
C LYS A 45 1.16 10.63 0.16
N ASN A 46 0.33 11.36 -0.57
CA ASN A 46 -1.12 11.23 -0.49
C ASN A 46 -1.76 11.15 -1.87
N GLN A 47 -2.17 9.93 -2.25
CA GLN A 47 -2.92 9.70 -3.49
C GLN A 47 -4.33 10.32 -3.45
N SER A 48 -4.82 10.72 -2.27
CA SER A 48 -6.15 11.29 -2.05
C SER A 48 -7.26 10.41 -2.67
N ASN A 49 -8.19 10.99 -3.44
CA ASN A 49 -9.33 10.29 -4.01
C ASN A 49 -9.00 9.75 -5.42
N THR A 50 -8.09 8.80 -5.48
CA THR A 50 -7.62 8.15 -6.72
C THR A 50 -7.33 6.67 -6.51
N GLY A 51 -7.38 5.89 -7.60
CA GLY A 51 -6.95 4.49 -7.65
C GLY A 51 -5.48 4.30 -8.05
N THR A 52 -4.57 5.22 -7.67
CA THR A 52 -3.18 5.22 -8.16
C THR A 52 -2.15 4.76 -7.13
N CYS A 53 -2.55 4.01 -6.10
CA CYS A 53 -1.66 3.46 -5.07
C CYS A 53 -0.46 2.70 -5.66
N TRP A 54 -0.69 1.91 -6.71
CA TRP A 54 0.35 1.20 -7.46
C TRP A 54 1.49 2.12 -7.89
N CYS A 55 1.20 3.36 -8.30
CA CYS A 55 2.19 4.32 -8.74
C CYS A 55 2.91 5.00 -7.56
N PHE A 56 2.15 5.46 -6.56
CA PHE A 56 2.72 6.09 -5.36
C PHE A 56 3.64 5.12 -4.60
N ALA A 57 3.23 3.86 -4.46
CA ALA A 57 4.05 2.83 -3.86
C ALA A 57 5.31 2.54 -4.70
N SER A 58 5.16 2.42 -6.02
CA SER A 58 6.28 2.17 -6.94
C SER A 58 7.32 3.29 -6.92
N LEU A 59 6.89 4.55 -6.94
CA LEU A 59 7.82 5.69 -6.88
C LEU A 59 8.41 5.85 -5.48
N GLY A 60 7.65 5.64 -4.40
CA GLY A 60 8.23 5.60 -3.05
C GLY A 60 9.28 4.51 -2.88
N PHE A 61 9.07 3.33 -3.48
CA PHE A 61 10.05 2.26 -3.58
C PHE A 61 11.28 2.68 -4.39
N MET A 62 11.09 3.25 -5.59
CA MET A 62 12.18 3.75 -6.44
C MET A 62 13.00 4.84 -5.74
N GLU A 63 12.36 5.77 -5.04
CA GLU A 63 13.02 6.82 -4.26
C GLU A 63 13.87 6.23 -3.14
N SER A 64 13.38 5.18 -2.48
CA SER A 64 14.14 4.46 -1.45
C SER A 64 15.34 3.70 -2.04
N GLU A 65 15.21 3.19 -3.26
CA GLU A 65 16.33 2.63 -4.02
C GLU A 65 17.37 3.71 -4.39
N LEU A 66 16.94 4.91 -4.77
CA LEU A 66 17.84 6.05 -5.02
C LEU A 66 18.60 6.46 -3.75
N LEU A 67 17.93 6.49 -2.60
CA LEU A 67 18.58 6.69 -1.29
C LEU A 67 19.63 5.60 -1.02
N ARG A 68 19.27 4.32 -1.17
CA ARG A 68 20.17 3.17 -0.99
C ARG A 68 21.38 3.21 -1.92
N MET A 69 21.20 3.69 -3.15
CA MET A 69 22.25 3.84 -4.17
C MET A 69 23.11 5.10 -3.99
N GLY A 70 22.84 5.91 -2.95
CA GLY A 70 23.59 7.14 -2.68
C GLY A 70 23.33 8.25 -3.71
N LYS A 71 22.17 8.23 -4.38
CA LYS A 71 21.77 9.23 -5.38
C LYS A 71 21.15 10.47 -4.75
N GLY A 72 20.71 10.38 -3.49
CA GLY A 72 20.05 11.45 -2.77
C GLY A 72 18.54 11.27 -2.73
N GLU A 73 17.87 12.27 -2.15
CA GLU A 73 16.41 12.31 -2.03
C GLU A 73 15.80 12.95 -3.28
N TYR A 74 14.72 12.33 -3.77
CA TYR A 74 13.96 12.77 -4.92
C TYR A 74 12.47 12.72 -4.61
N ASP A 75 11.72 13.60 -5.27
CA ASP A 75 10.27 13.54 -5.34
C ASP A 75 9.88 13.39 -6.81
N LEU A 76 9.40 12.21 -7.20
CA LEU A 76 9.16 11.84 -8.60
C LEU A 76 7.67 11.95 -8.94
N SER A 77 7.35 12.49 -10.11
CA SER A 77 5.95 12.70 -10.52
C SER A 77 5.22 11.37 -10.76
N GLU A 78 4.29 11.01 -9.87
CA GLU A 78 3.34 9.93 -10.14
C GLU A 78 2.49 10.25 -11.37
N MET A 79 2.11 11.51 -11.56
CA MET A 79 1.20 11.92 -12.62
C MET A 79 1.80 11.76 -14.02
N PHE A 80 3.13 11.86 -14.16
CA PHE A 80 3.85 11.49 -15.36
C PHE A 80 3.67 9.99 -15.69
N ILE A 81 3.85 9.13 -14.69
CA ILE A 81 3.70 7.68 -14.84
C ILE A 81 2.23 7.30 -15.13
N VAL A 82 1.29 7.87 -14.38
CA VAL A 82 -0.15 7.65 -14.52
C VAL A 82 -0.64 8.07 -15.91
N SER A 83 -0.25 9.25 -16.39
CA SER A 83 -0.60 9.73 -17.74
C SER A 83 -0.09 8.79 -18.83
N GLY A 84 1.19 8.39 -18.76
CA GLY A 84 1.77 7.42 -19.67
C GLY A 84 1.08 6.06 -19.63
N THR A 85 0.74 5.58 -18.42
CA THR A 85 0.08 4.29 -18.20
C THR A 85 -1.32 4.27 -18.77
N TYR A 86 -2.14 5.29 -18.49
CA TYR A 86 -3.51 5.37 -19.01
C TYR A 86 -3.55 5.43 -20.53
N LYS A 87 -2.59 6.13 -21.14
CA LYS A 87 -2.41 6.16 -22.60
C LYS A 87 -2.13 4.77 -23.18
N GLU A 88 -1.16 4.04 -22.65
CA GLU A 88 -0.82 2.68 -23.13
C GLU A 88 -1.95 1.68 -22.85
N LYS A 89 -2.57 1.77 -21.67
CA LYS A 89 -3.73 0.94 -21.28
C LYS A 89 -4.90 1.18 -22.22
N ALA A 90 -5.18 2.43 -22.62
CA ALA A 90 -6.21 2.75 -23.60
C ALA A 90 -5.92 2.10 -24.96
N GLU A 91 -4.67 2.15 -25.43
CA GLU A 91 -4.27 1.47 -26.66
C GLU A 91 -4.48 -0.05 -26.57
N LYS A 92 -4.07 -0.68 -25.47
CA LYS A 92 -4.25 -2.12 -25.29
C LYS A 92 -5.73 -2.51 -25.15
N TYR A 93 -6.52 -1.70 -24.44
CA TYR A 93 -7.97 -1.89 -24.33
C TYR A 93 -8.66 -1.91 -25.70
N ILE A 94 -8.31 -0.97 -26.58
CA ILE A 94 -8.85 -0.95 -27.95
C ILE A 94 -8.35 -2.14 -28.78
N ARG A 95 -7.08 -2.54 -28.64
CA ARG A 95 -6.52 -3.71 -29.35
C ARG A 95 -7.18 -5.03 -28.93
N LEU A 96 -7.64 -5.11 -27.69
CA LEU A 96 -8.31 -6.28 -27.12
C LEU A 96 -9.83 -6.15 -27.19
N ASP A 97 -10.36 -5.29 -28.06
CA ASP A 97 -11.82 -5.12 -28.27
C ASP A 97 -12.60 -4.83 -26.98
N GLY A 98 -11.94 -4.18 -26.02
CA GLY A 98 -12.48 -3.85 -24.70
C GLY A 98 -12.54 -5.00 -23.69
N PHE A 99 -11.89 -6.13 -23.96
CA PHE A 99 -11.75 -7.26 -23.03
C PHE A 99 -10.55 -7.11 -22.08
N LEU A 100 -10.16 -5.87 -21.78
CA LEU A 100 -9.13 -5.52 -20.82
C LEU A 100 -9.77 -4.67 -19.72
N ASN A 101 -9.28 -4.74 -18.49
CA ASN A 101 -9.66 -3.74 -17.49
C ASN A 101 -9.19 -2.36 -17.96
N PHE A 102 -10.10 -1.38 -17.94
CA PHE A 102 -9.75 0.02 -18.16
C PHE A 102 -10.36 0.83 -17.03
N ASP A 103 -9.53 1.01 -16.01
CA ASP A 103 -9.76 1.74 -14.77
C ASP A 103 -8.42 2.32 -14.25
N GLN A 104 -8.48 3.03 -13.13
CA GLN A 104 -7.39 3.81 -12.53
C GLN A 104 -6.24 2.96 -11.96
N GLY A 105 -6.53 1.71 -11.57
CA GLY A 105 -5.56 0.78 -10.99
C GLY A 105 -4.40 0.43 -11.92
N GLY A 106 -3.46 -0.37 -11.47
CA GLY A 106 -2.23 -0.68 -12.20
C GLY A 106 -1.37 -1.66 -11.41
N ALA A 107 -0.25 -2.08 -12.00
CA ALA A 107 0.62 -3.10 -11.43
C ALA A 107 2.08 -2.61 -11.34
N PHE A 108 2.93 -3.31 -10.57
CA PHE A 108 4.32 -2.90 -10.32
C PHE A 108 5.23 -2.86 -11.55
N ASP A 109 4.85 -3.47 -12.68
CA ASP A 109 5.60 -3.34 -13.93
C ASP A 109 5.28 -2.04 -14.69
N ASP A 110 4.22 -1.32 -14.32
CA ASP A 110 3.75 -0.14 -15.05
C ASP A 110 4.78 1.00 -15.01
N TYR A 111 5.30 1.34 -13.82
CA TYR A 111 6.29 2.40 -13.70
C TYR A 111 7.59 2.05 -14.44
N LEU A 112 8.06 0.79 -14.34
CA LEU A 112 9.23 0.32 -15.07
C LEU A 112 9.02 0.43 -16.58
N HIS A 113 7.84 0.04 -17.07
CA HIS A 113 7.48 0.14 -18.48
C HIS A 113 7.50 1.59 -18.99
N ILE A 114 6.86 2.50 -18.24
CA ILE A 114 6.79 3.92 -18.61
C ILE A 114 8.17 4.57 -18.52
N ILE A 115 8.98 4.29 -17.51
CA ILE A 115 10.35 4.80 -17.39
C ILE A 115 11.22 4.37 -18.57
N ARG A 116 11.17 3.08 -18.95
CA ARG A 116 11.91 2.59 -20.13
C ARG A 116 11.52 3.33 -21.41
N LYS A 117 10.22 3.57 -21.61
CA LYS A 117 9.69 4.12 -22.86
C LYS A 117 9.80 5.63 -22.95
N TYR A 118 9.55 6.32 -21.84
CA TYR A 118 9.31 7.77 -21.79
C TYR A 118 10.23 8.52 -20.83
N GLY A 119 10.87 7.85 -19.87
CA GLY A 119 11.68 8.49 -18.82
C GLY A 119 10.84 8.82 -17.59
N ILE A 120 11.25 9.83 -16.83
CA ILE A 120 10.51 10.33 -15.65
C ILE A 120 10.85 11.80 -15.44
N VAL A 121 10.08 12.49 -14.60
CA VAL A 121 10.32 13.88 -14.20
C VAL A 121 10.15 14.05 -12.69
N PRO A 122 10.76 15.07 -12.08
CA PRO A 122 10.43 15.49 -10.72
C PRO A 122 8.96 15.88 -10.60
N ASP A 123 8.37 15.71 -9.41
CA ASP A 123 6.97 16.07 -9.15
C ASP A 123 6.67 17.54 -9.48
N GLU A 124 7.57 18.47 -9.10
CA GLU A 124 7.42 19.91 -9.37
C GLU A 124 7.30 20.28 -10.87
N VAL A 125 7.70 19.37 -11.76
CA VAL A 125 7.58 19.57 -13.22
C VAL A 125 6.21 19.13 -13.74
N MET A 126 5.59 18.12 -13.13
CA MET A 126 4.28 17.60 -13.53
C MET A 126 3.48 17.12 -12.31
N PRO A 127 2.94 18.02 -11.48
CA PRO A 127 2.22 17.66 -10.26
C PRO A 127 0.81 17.10 -10.55
N GLY A 128 0.27 17.31 -11.75
CA GLY A 128 -1.02 16.79 -12.21
C GLY A 128 -2.25 17.22 -11.41
N LEU A 129 -2.35 18.52 -11.14
CA LEU A 129 -3.49 19.19 -10.49
C LEU A 129 -4.12 20.27 -11.41
N ASN A 130 -4.16 20.02 -12.73
CA ASN A 130 -4.53 21.02 -13.74
C ASN A 130 -6.06 21.19 -13.93
N TYR A 131 -6.87 20.67 -13.01
CA TYR A 131 -8.34 20.65 -13.08
C TYR A 131 -9.03 21.40 -11.93
N GLY A 132 -8.28 22.21 -11.16
CA GLY A 132 -8.85 23.14 -10.17
C GLY A 132 -9.07 22.55 -8.77
N GLU A 133 -8.47 21.40 -8.46
CA GLU A 133 -8.49 20.79 -7.13
C GLU A 133 -7.16 21.00 -6.40
N GLU A 134 -7.21 21.01 -5.07
CA GLU A 134 -6.00 21.12 -4.22
C GLU A 134 -5.33 19.76 -3.96
N THR A 135 -6.06 18.67 -4.16
CA THR A 135 -5.57 17.29 -4.01
C THR A 135 -6.10 16.43 -5.14
N HIS A 136 -5.49 15.27 -5.37
CA HIS A 136 -5.89 14.43 -6.49
C HIS A 136 -7.34 13.90 -6.34
N MET A 137 -8.18 14.16 -7.35
CA MET A 137 -9.55 13.67 -7.44
C MET A 137 -9.82 13.13 -8.85
N HIS A 138 -9.54 11.85 -9.08
CA HIS A 138 -9.54 11.28 -10.43
C HIS A 138 -10.88 10.68 -10.88
N GLY A 139 -11.94 10.79 -10.07
CA GLY A 139 -13.26 10.24 -10.41
C GLY A 139 -13.79 10.76 -11.74
N GLU A 140 -13.76 12.08 -11.96
CA GLU A 140 -14.18 12.68 -13.23
C GLU A 140 -13.24 12.29 -14.38
N LEU A 141 -11.92 12.41 -14.17
CA LEU A 141 -10.91 12.02 -15.15
C LEU A 141 -11.14 10.58 -15.64
N ALA A 142 -11.29 9.63 -14.72
CA ALA A 142 -11.52 8.23 -15.05
C ALA A 142 -12.79 8.03 -15.89
N ALA A 143 -13.89 8.70 -15.53
CA ALA A 143 -15.14 8.64 -16.29
C ALA A 143 -15.00 9.22 -17.71
N VAL A 144 -14.29 10.34 -17.85
CA VAL A 144 -14.02 10.97 -19.15
C VAL A 144 -13.18 10.05 -20.03
N LEU A 145 -12.05 9.53 -19.52
CA LEU A 145 -11.18 8.62 -20.25
C LEU A 145 -11.91 7.34 -20.66
N LYS A 146 -12.74 6.78 -19.76
CA LYS A 146 -13.59 5.62 -20.05
C LYS A 146 -14.56 5.91 -21.19
N GLY A 147 -15.24 7.05 -21.15
CA GLY A 147 -16.16 7.49 -22.21
C GLY A 147 -15.48 7.60 -23.57
N ILE A 148 -14.24 8.11 -23.62
CA ILE A 148 -13.46 8.18 -24.86
C ILE A 148 -13.18 6.78 -25.40
N VAL A 149 -12.61 5.87 -24.61
CA VAL A 149 -12.25 4.52 -25.10
C VAL A 149 -13.49 3.70 -25.47
N GLU A 150 -14.61 3.85 -24.77
CA GLU A 150 -15.87 3.20 -25.14
C GLU A 150 -16.46 3.75 -26.44
N GLY A 151 -16.35 5.06 -26.67
CA GLY A 151 -16.71 5.70 -27.93
C GLY A 151 -15.88 5.17 -29.10
N VAL A 152 -14.56 5.03 -28.90
CA VAL A 152 -13.64 4.47 -29.91
C VAL A 152 -13.94 2.99 -30.17
N LYS A 153 -14.15 2.19 -29.12
CA LYS A 153 -14.46 0.76 -29.20
C LYS A 153 -15.69 0.47 -30.06
N LYS A 154 -16.73 1.32 -30.01
CA LYS A 154 -17.95 1.16 -30.85
C LYS A 154 -17.64 1.10 -32.34
N ASN A 155 -16.55 1.73 -32.79
CA ASN A 155 -16.05 1.71 -34.17
C ASN A 155 -17.15 1.75 -35.26
N PRO A 156 -18.10 2.72 -35.22
CA PRO A 156 -19.25 2.73 -36.13
C PRO A 156 -18.83 2.87 -37.59
N ASN A 157 -17.68 3.51 -37.84
CA ASN A 157 -17.10 3.71 -39.16
C ASN A 157 -16.36 2.46 -39.70
N ARG A 158 -16.28 1.37 -38.90
CA ARG A 158 -15.51 0.15 -39.21
C ARG A 158 -14.02 0.40 -39.50
N LYS A 159 -13.53 1.57 -39.10
CA LYS A 159 -12.14 2.03 -39.20
C LYS A 159 -11.91 3.06 -38.09
N LEU A 160 -10.92 2.79 -37.24
CA LEU A 160 -10.53 3.73 -36.20
C LEU A 160 -9.97 5.01 -36.81
N SER A 161 -10.32 6.17 -36.24
CA SER A 161 -9.78 7.45 -36.68
C SER A 161 -8.30 7.56 -36.31
N THR A 162 -7.57 8.45 -36.98
CA THR A 162 -6.21 8.83 -36.54
C THR A 162 -6.24 9.83 -35.38
N ALA A 163 -7.41 10.40 -35.08
CA ALA A 163 -7.56 11.49 -34.12
C ALA A 163 -7.76 11.03 -32.67
N TRP A 164 -8.27 9.82 -32.44
CA TRP A 164 -8.72 9.42 -31.10
C TRP A 164 -7.60 9.41 -30.06
N LYS A 165 -6.37 9.03 -30.46
CA LYS A 165 -5.20 9.06 -29.56
C LYS A 165 -4.87 10.48 -29.10
N LYS A 166 -4.95 11.45 -30.01
CA LYS A 166 -4.73 12.87 -29.70
C LYS A 166 -5.86 13.42 -28.82
N ALA A 167 -7.10 13.01 -29.06
CA ALA A 167 -8.23 13.39 -28.21
C ALA A 167 -8.08 12.82 -26.79
N PHE A 168 -7.67 11.55 -26.67
CA PHE A 168 -7.40 10.91 -25.38
C PHE A 168 -6.25 11.59 -24.64
N GLN A 169 -5.13 11.85 -25.32
CA GLN A 169 -4.01 12.59 -24.73
C GLN A 169 -4.41 14.01 -24.32
N GLY A 170 -5.18 14.73 -25.15
CA GLY A 170 -5.65 16.06 -24.78
C GLY A 170 -6.56 16.07 -23.55
N ALA A 171 -7.34 14.99 -23.33
CA ALA A 171 -8.07 14.82 -22.08
C ALA A 171 -7.12 14.55 -20.91
N LEU A 172 -6.08 13.72 -21.06
CA LEU A 172 -5.07 13.56 -20.02
C LEU A 172 -4.37 14.88 -19.69
N ASP A 173 -3.90 15.61 -20.70
CA ASP A 173 -3.14 16.85 -20.54
C ASP A 173 -3.98 17.93 -19.84
N ALA A 174 -5.29 17.99 -20.11
CA ALA A 174 -6.20 18.92 -19.46
C ALA A 174 -6.31 18.71 -17.94
N TYR A 175 -6.15 17.47 -17.44
CA TYR A 175 -6.24 17.16 -16.02
C TYR A 175 -4.85 17.02 -15.37
N LEU A 176 -3.94 16.30 -16.01
CA LEU A 176 -2.65 15.92 -15.43
C LEU A 176 -1.49 16.81 -15.88
N GLY A 177 -1.73 17.76 -16.78
CA GLY A 177 -0.69 18.59 -17.40
C GLY A 177 -0.05 17.92 -18.61
N GLU A 178 0.55 18.75 -19.47
CA GLU A 178 1.28 18.27 -20.64
C GLU A 178 2.58 17.59 -20.22
N VAL A 179 2.94 16.49 -20.90
CA VAL A 179 4.22 15.83 -20.70
C VAL A 179 5.34 16.75 -21.24
N PRO A 180 6.28 17.22 -20.41
CA PRO A 180 7.30 18.18 -20.84
C PRO A 180 8.29 17.53 -21.80
N GLU A 181 8.60 18.20 -22.91
CA GLU A 181 9.69 17.80 -23.80
C GLU A 181 11.05 18.06 -23.15
N THR A 182 11.18 19.21 -22.49
CA THR A 182 12.36 19.67 -21.74
C THR A 182 11.94 20.40 -20.47
N PHE A 183 12.76 20.33 -19.42
CA PHE A 183 12.58 21.07 -18.17
C PHE A 183 13.93 21.37 -17.52
N THR A 184 13.98 22.36 -16.62
CA THR A 184 15.17 22.64 -15.82
C THR A 184 15.00 22.10 -14.41
N TYR A 185 15.98 21.35 -13.93
CA TYR A 185 16.02 20.83 -12.56
C TYR A 185 17.41 21.06 -11.97
N ASN A 186 17.49 21.70 -10.80
CA ASN A 186 18.75 22.08 -10.13
C ASN A 186 19.74 22.81 -11.08
N GLY A 187 19.22 23.75 -11.88
CA GLY A 187 20.02 24.57 -12.79
C GLY A 187 20.53 23.88 -14.05
N LYS A 188 20.10 22.64 -14.32
CA LYS A 188 20.44 21.90 -15.55
C LYS A 188 19.18 21.54 -16.34
N GLU A 189 19.26 21.68 -17.66
CA GLU A 189 18.20 21.26 -18.58
C GLU A 189 18.21 19.75 -18.81
N TYR A 190 17.03 19.16 -18.82
CA TYR A 190 16.78 17.73 -19.05
C TYR A 190 15.58 17.53 -19.97
N THR A 191 15.61 16.44 -20.74
CA THR A 191 14.40 15.72 -21.18
C THR A 191 14.03 14.65 -20.14
N PRO A 192 12.79 14.14 -20.10
CA PRO A 192 12.41 13.06 -19.17
C PRO A 192 13.33 11.82 -19.25
N LYS A 193 13.78 11.45 -20.46
CA LYS A 193 14.73 10.34 -20.66
C LYS A 193 16.12 10.65 -20.11
N SER A 194 16.62 11.86 -20.33
CA SER A 194 17.95 12.24 -19.82
C SER A 194 17.95 12.39 -18.30
N PHE A 195 16.83 12.81 -17.71
CA PHE A 195 16.66 12.86 -16.26
C PHE A 195 16.64 11.45 -15.67
N ALA A 196 15.81 10.54 -16.23
CA ALA A 196 15.79 9.12 -15.84
C ALA A 196 17.19 8.49 -15.88
N ALA A 197 17.94 8.72 -16.97
CA ALA A 197 19.31 8.23 -17.11
C ALA A 197 20.26 8.80 -16.03
N SER A 198 20.05 10.05 -15.61
CA SER A 198 20.88 10.70 -14.57
C SER A 198 20.67 10.11 -13.17
N LEU A 199 19.50 9.55 -12.90
CA LEU A 199 19.19 8.85 -11.64
C LEU A 199 20.02 7.57 -11.51
N GLY A 200 20.42 6.95 -12.62
CA GLY A 200 21.18 5.70 -12.63
C GLY A 200 20.41 4.48 -12.14
N PHE A 201 19.08 4.59 -12.00
CA PHE A 201 18.16 3.49 -11.72
C PHE A 201 18.00 2.64 -12.99
N ASN A 202 18.18 1.33 -12.86
CA ASN A 202 18.01 0.40 -13.97
C ASN A 202 16.75 -0.44 -13.76
N PRO A 203 15.69 -0.25 -14.57
CA PRO A 203 14.46 -1.03 -14.47
C PRO A 203 14.64 -2.55 -14.54
N ASP A 204 15.72 -3.03 -15.15
CA ASP A 204 15.97 -4.47 -15.31
C ASP A 204 16.62 -5.13 -14.08
N ASP A 205 16.95 -4.35 -13.04
CA ASP A 205 17.48 -4.89 -11.78
C ASP A 205 16.37 -5.36 -10.82
N TYR A 206 15.11 -5.17 -11.18
CA TYR A 206 13.94 -5.45 -10.35
C TYR A 206 13.14 -6.63 -10.91
N VAL A 207 12.58 -7.44 -10.01
CA VAL A 207 11.76 -8.61 -10.36
C VAL A 207 10.55 -8.70 -9.44
N ASN A 208 9.42 -9.14 -10.00
CA ASN A 208 8.23 -9.45 -9.23
C ASN A 208 8.30 -10.91 -8.74
N ILE A 209 7.90 -11.14 -7.51
CA ILE A 209 7.81 -12.45 -6.85
C ILE A 209 6.38 -12.64 -6.35
N THR A 210 5.81 -13.82 -6.56
CA THR A 210 4.51 -14.22 -6.02
C THR A 210 4.60 -15.66 -5.47
N SER A 211 3.51 -16.15 -4.89
CA SER A 211 3.44 -17.51 -4.34
C SER A 211 2.04 -18.10 -4.48
N PHE A 212 1.87 -18.98 -5.47
CA PHE A 212 0.63 -19.70 -5.75
C PHE A 212 0.91 -21.10 -6.32
N THR A 213 -0.05 -22.01 -6.22
CA THR A 213 0.09 -23.42 -6.63
C THR A 213 -0.62 -23.76 -7.94
N HIS A 214 -1.40 -22.84 -8.53
CA HIS A 214 -2.01 -23.05 -9.85
C HIS A 214 -1.00 -22.96 -11.01
N HIS A 215 0.23 -22.52 -10.73
CA HIS A 215 1.40 -22.63 -11.61
C HIS A 215 2.57 -23.30 -10.88
N PRO A 216 3.50 -23.95 -11.60
CA PRO A 216 4.68 -24.55 -10.98
C PRO A 216 5.55 -23.51 -10.25
N PHE A 217 6.10 -23.87 -9.09
CA PHE A 217 7.15 -23.07 -8.46
C PHE A 217 8.41 -22.99 -9.34
N TYR A 218 9.18 -21.94 -9.13
CA TYR A 218 10.39 -21.57 -9.89
C TYR A 218 10.14 -21.38 -11.39
N SER A 219 8.92 -21.02 -11.75
CA SER A 219 8.53 -20.59 -13.09
C SER A 219 7.99 -19.17 -13.06
N GLN A 220 7.87 -18.55 -14.23
CA GLN A 220 7.26 -17.24 -14.39
C GLN A 220 5.85 -17.39 -14.96
N PHE A 221 4.92 -16.61 -14.43
CA PHE A 221 3.60 -16.44 -15.03
C PHE A 221 3.11 -15.00 -14.82
N ALA A 222 2.14 -14.57 -15.64
CA ALA A 222 1.45 -13.31 -15.40
C ALA A 222 0.37 -13.54 -14.35
N LEU A 223 0.48 -12.88 -13.20
CA LEU A 223 -0.54 -12.95 -12.17
C LEU A 223 -1.90 -12.52 -12.76
N GLU A 224 -2.91 -13.38 -12.64
CA GLU A 224 -4.21 -13.21 -13.30
C GLU A 224 -5.12 -12.26 -12.51
N ILE A 225 -4.76 -10.99 -12.55
CA ILE A 225 -5.47 -9.87 -11.90
C ILE A 225 -5.83 -8.81 -12.94
N ALA A 226 -6.92 -8.08 -12.68
CA ALA A 226 -7.47 -7.11 -13.63
C ALA A 226 -6.46 -6.01 -13.98
N ASP A 227 -5.64 -5.60 -13.01
CA ASP A 227 -4.69 -4.51 -13.16
C ASP A 227 -3.34 -4.92 -13.73
N ASN A 228 -3.04 -6.22 -13.88
CA ASN A 228 -1.87 -6.68 -14.65
C ASN A 228 -2.13 -6.60 -16.17
N TRP A 229 -2.46 -5.41 -16.63
CA TRP A 229 -2.79 -5.15 -18.03
C TRP A 229 -1.58 -5.30 -18.95
N LEU A 230 -0.35 -5.17 -18.43
CA LEU A 230 0.87 -5.46 -19.19
C LEU A 230 1.10 -6.95 -19.42
N TRP A 231 0.47 -7.83 -18.62
CA TRP A 231 0.84 -9.24 -18.47
C TRP A 231 2.31 -9.38 -18.01
N GLY A 232 2.71 -8.49 -17.11
CA GLY A 232 3.96 -8.54 -16.38
C GLY A 232 4.13 -9.88 -15.68
N GLN A 233 5.36 -10.38 -15.66
CA GLN A 233 5.68 -11.73 -15.20
C GLN A 233 6.20 -11.70 -13.77
N SER A 234 5.67 -12.58 -12.93
CA SER A 234 6.15 -12.79 -11.56
C SER A 234 6.79 -14.17 -11.44
N TRP A 235 7.93 -14.23 -10.76
CA TRP A 235 8.52 -15.51 -10.36
C TRP A 235 7.68 -16.12 -9.25
N ASN A 236 7.30 -17.37 -9.42
CA ASN A 236 6.52 -18.11 -8.44
C ASN A 236 7.44 -18.87 -7.48
N VAL A 237 7.30 -18.68 -6.17
CA VAL A 237 8.09 -19.39 -5.14
C VAL A 237 7.18 -19.96 -4.06
N PRO A 238 7.62 -20.97 -3.28
CA PRO A 238 6.91 -21.37 -2.06
C PRO A 238 6.74 -20.19 -1.10
N MET A 239 5.63 -20.16 -0.36
CA MET A 239 5.29 -19.03 0.53
C MET A 239 6.41 -18.73 1.54
N GLU A 240 7.04 -19.76 2.09
CA GLU A 240 8.17 -19.61 3.01
C GLU A 240 9.34 -18.87 2.37
N GLU A 241 9.66 -19.15 1.10
CA GLU A 241 10.71 -18.45 0.35
C GLU A 241 10.31 -17.01 0.01
N MET A 242 9.02 -16.75 -0.27
CA MET A 242 8.53 -15.37 -0.44
C MET A 242 8.76 -14.55 0.83
N MET A 243 8.45 -15.12 2.01
CA MET A 243 8.70 -14.46 3.29
C MET A 243 10.20 -14.31 3.58
N GLU A 244 11.03 -15.30 3.24
CA GLU A 244 12.49 -15.21 3.37
C GLU A 244 13.07 -14.08 2.50
N ILE A 245 12.53 -13.88 1.30
CA ILE A 245 12.93 -12.77 0.41
C ILE A 245 12.61 -11.42 1.07
N ILE A 246 11.42 -11.25 1.64
CA ILE A 246 11.03 -9.99 2.31
C ILE A 246 11.99 -9.72 3.48
N ASP A 247 12.22 -10.71 4.34
CA ASP A 247 13.11 -10.58 5.48
C ASP A 247 14.54 -10.25 5.08
N ASN A 248 15.08 -11.01 4.13
CA ASN A 248 16.45 -10.80 3.67
C ASN A 248 16.60 -9.43 3.00
N ALA A 249 15.60 -8.96 2.23
CA ALA A 249 15.62 -7.62 1.65
C ALA A 249 15.78 -6.56 2.73
N ILE A 250 14.92 -6.57 3.76
CA ILE A 250 14.98 -5.59 4.85
C ILE A 250 16.32 -5.68 5.60
N MET A 251 16.76 -6.89 5.93
CA MET A 251 18.01 -7.08 6.69
C MET A 251 19.27 -6.69 5.90
N GLN A 252 19.23 -6.77 4.56
CA GLN A 252 20.34 -6.36 3.67
C GLN A 252 20.28 -4.90 3.23
N GLY A 253 19.35 -4.09 3.77
CA GLY A 253 19.29 -2.66 3.48
C GLY A 253 18.42 -2.28 2.28
N TYR A 254 17.61 -3.21 1.76
CA TYR A 254 16.63 -2.96 0.70
C TYR A 254 15.24 -2.73 1.28
N THR A 255 14.36 -2.08 0.54
CA THR A 255 12.92 -2.07 0.81
C THR A 255 12.20 -3.06 -0.11
N VAL A 256 10.91 -3.28 0.10
CA VAL A 256 10.08 -4.17 -0.72
C VAL A 256 8.83 -3.41 -1.17
N LEU A 257 8.60 -3.36 -2.48
CA LEU A 257 7.31 -2.92 -3.03
C LEU A 257 6.31 -4.07 -2.85
N TRP A 258 5.16 -3.79 -2.24
CA TRP A 258 4.27 -4.82 -1.69
C TRP A 258 2.83 -4.58 -2.09
N ALA A 259 2.22 -5.55 -2.78
CA ALA A 259 0.80 -5.55 -3.09
C ALA A 259 0.08 -6.50 -2.14
N SER A 260 -1.07 -6.08 -1.63
CA SER A 260 -1.87 -6.90 -0.73
C SER A 260 -3.34 -6.61 -0.89
N ASP A 261 -4.16 -7.63 -0.61
CA ASP A 261 -5.55 -7.38 -0.25
C ASP A 261 -5.58 -6.67 1.11
N VAL A 262 -6.22 -5.51 1.17
CA VAL A 262 -6.40 -4.71 2.39
C VAL A 262 -7.87 -4.58 2.79
N SER A 263 -8.76 -5.31 2.12
CA SER A 263 -10.20 -5.32 2.36
C SER A 263 -10.62 -6.20 3.55
N GLU A 264 -9.68 -6.39 4.48
CA GLU A 264 -9.82 -7.24 5.65
C GLU A 264 -10.20 -6.44 6.89
N ILE A 265 -11.02 -7.04 7.76
CA ILE A 265 -11.49 -6.36 8.98
C ILE A 265 -10.35 -5.91 9.90
N GLY A 266 -9.24 -6.65 9.87
CA GLY A 266 -8.04 -6.38 10.63
C GLY A 266 -7.11 -5.35 10.00
N PHE A 267 -7.43 -4.81 8.81
CA PHE A 267 -6.68 -3.72 8.18
C PHE A 267 -7.44 -2.39 8.37
N GLY A 268 -7.03 -1.63 9.40
CA GLY A 268 -7.72 -0.42 9.82
C GLY A 268 -6.98 0.88 9.50
N ARG A 269 -7.67 2.01 9.72
CA ARG A 269 -7.08 3.36 9.65
C ARG A 269 -6.21 3.73 10.85
N THR A 270 -6.04 2.83 11.82
CA THR A 270 -5.20 3.08 13.00
C THR A 270 -3.71 3.00 12.72
N GLY A 271 -3.31 2.49 11.54
CA GLY A 271 -1.91 2.21 11.23
C GLY A 271 -1.45 0.85 11.74
N ILE A 272 -2.38 -0.06 12.04
CA ILE A 272 -2.12 -1.45 12.40
C ILE A 272 -2.88 -2.35 11.44
N ALA A 273 -2.24 -3.42 11.00
CA ALA A 273 -2.89 -4.52 10.32
C ALA A 273 -2.52 -5.86 10.94
N MET A 274 -3.55 -6.66 11.26
CA MET A 274 -3.43 -8.03 11.76
C MET A 274 -4.45 -8.90 11.02
N TYR A 275 -4.29 -10.22 11.09
CA TYR A 275 -5.30 -11.19 10.66
C TYR A 275 -5.85 -11.95 11.88
N PRO A 276 -6.79 -11.35 12.64
CA PRO A 276 -7.30 -11.93 13.87
C PRO A 276 -8.03 -13.25 13.63
N THR A 277 -7.90 -14.19 14.55
CA THR A 277 -8.67 -15.43 14.50
C THR A 277 -10.09 -15.21 15.01
N THR A 278 -11.06 -15.88 14.37
CA THR A 278 -12.42 -15.99 14.90
C THR A 278 -12.66 -17.28 15.66
N GLU A 279 -11.70 -18.21 15.65
CA GLU A 279 -11.80 -19.53 16.26
C GLU A 279 -11.44 -19.48 17.75
N PRO A 280 -12.39 -19.72 18.68
CA PRO A 280 -12.12 -19.62 20.10
C PRO A 280 -11.06 -20.62 20.60
N SER A 281 -10.84 -21.71 19.87
CA SER A 281 -9.82 -22.72 20.20
C SER A 281 -8.38 -22.23 20.00
N GLU A 282 -8.19 -21.17 19.22
CA GLU A 282 -6.89 -20.53 19.00
C GLU A 282 -6.60 -19.41 20.01
N MET A 283 -7.60 -19.05 20.82
CA MET A 283 -7.49 -18.03 21.85
C MET A 283 -7.08 -18.65 23.18
N VAL A 284 -6.17 -17.99 23.91
CA VAL A 284 -5.62 -18.51 25.17
C VAL A 284 -6.25 -17.80 26.36
N GLY A 285 -6.69 -18.57 27.36
CA GLY A 285 -7.06 -18.07 28.68
C GLY A 285 -8.16 -17.01 28.67
N SER A 286 -7.83 -15.80 29.15
CA SER A 286 -8.77 -14.69 29.30
C SER A 286 -9.35 -14.19 27.98
N ASP A 287 -8.61 -14.33 26.87
CA ASP A 287 -9.04 -13.83 25.56
C ASP A 287 -10.19 -14.66 25.01
N GLN A 288 -10.13 -15.99 25.19
CA GLN A 288 -11.23 -16.90 24.83
C GLN A 288 -12.50 -16.56 25.62
N ALA A 289 -12.38 -16.37 26.93
CA ALA A 289 -13.52 -16.04 27.79
C ALA A 289 -14.15 -14.69 27.41
N LYS A 290 -13.32 -13.67 27.14
CA LYS A 290 -13.76 -12.35 26.68
C LYS A 290 -14.46 -12.46 25.31
N TRP A 291 -13.87 -13.17 24.36
CA TRP A 291 -14.43 -13.37 23.03
C TRP A 291 -15.82 -13.99 23.06
N LEU A 292 -16.00 -15.07 23.82
CA LEU A 292 -17.28 -15.79 23.92
C LEU A 292 -18.41 -14.94 24.53
N GLN A 293 -18.07 -13.92 25.32
CA GLN A 293 -19.03 -12.98 25.91
C GLN A 293 -19.36 -11.78 25.02
N MET A 294 -18.51 -11.46 24.04
CA MET A 294 -18.72 -10.34 23.12
C MET A 294 -19.77 -10.67 22.05
N SER A 295 -20.62 -9.69 21.76
CA SER A 295 -21.51 -9.69 20.59
C SER A 295 -20.71 -9.63 19.28
N ALA A 296 -21.35 -10.01 18.16
CA ALA A 296 -20.73 -9.91 16.84
C ALA A 296 -20.26 -8.48 16.50
N MET A 297 -21.03 -7.47 16.91
CA MET A 297 -20.68 -6.06 16.70
C MET A 297 -19.47 -5.64 17.53
N GLU A 298 -19.38 -6.08 18.79
CA GLU A 298 -18.21 -5.80 19.65
C GLU A 298 -16.94 -6.45 19.10
N ARG A 299 -17.03 -7.71 18.63
CA ARG A 299 -15.92 -8.42 17.97
C ARG A 299 -15.45 -7.69 16.72
N SER A 300 -16.40 -7.28 15.87
CA SER A 300 -16.12 -6.53 14.64
C SER A 300 -15.43 -5.18 14.95
N ASN A 301 -15.94 -4.45 15.93
CA ASN A 301 -15.35 -3.17 16.35
C ASN A 301 -13.97 -3.33 16.98
N MET A 302 -13.72 -4.43 17.70
CA MET A 302 -12.40 -4.74 18.25
C MET A 302 -11.37 -4.93 17.14
N PHE A 303 -11.70 -5.73 16.13
CA PHE A 303 -10.81 -5.99 15.00
C PHE A 303 -10.61 -4.79 14.07
N ARG A 304 -11.62 -3.93 13.89
CA ARG A 304 -11.46 -2.71 13.08
C ARG A 304 -10.57 -1.67 13.72
N ASN A 305 -10.58 -1.59 15.05
CA ASN A 305 -9.89 -0.54 15.78
C ASN A 305 -8.51 -0.96 16.30
N LEU A 306 -8.24 -2.27 16.44
CA LEU A 306 -6.97 -2.84 16.95
C LEU A 306 -6.26 -1.91 17.94
N LYS A 307 -6.85 -1.76 19.13
CA LYS A 307 -6.27 -0.91 20.18
C LYS A 307 -5.10 -1.58 20.90
N ALA A 308 -5.09 -2.90 20.92
CA ALA A 308 -4.07 -3.75 21.54
C ALA A 308 -3.91 -5.04 20.72
N PRO A 309 -2.81 -5.80 20.90
CA PRO A 309 -2.63 -7.10 20.26
C PRO A 309 -3.81 -8.03 20.50
N VAL A 310 -4.18 -8.77 19.46
CA VAL A 310 -5.24 -9.80 19.50
C VAL A 310 -4.67 -11.13 19.02
N ALA A 311 -5.31 -12.23 19.39
CA ALA A 311 -4.98 -13.53 18.82
C ALA A 311 -5.19 -13.53 17.30
N GLU A 312 -4.17 -13.94 16.56
CA GLU A 312 -4.23 -14.17 15.11
C GLU A 312 -4.46 -15.63 14.79
N ILE A 313 -4.77 -15.89 13.52
CA ILE A 313 -4.79 -17.25 13.00
C ILE A 313 -3.48 -17.99 13.33
N LYS A 314 -3.62 -19.24 13.79
CA LYS A 314 -2.47 -20.02 14.26
C LYS A 314 -1.45 -20.27 13.15
N GLU A 315 -1.93 -20.64 11.96
CA GLU A 315 -1.10 -21.01 10.82
C GLU A 315 -1.71 -20.46 9.52
N VAL A 316 -0.84 -20.12 8.57
CA VAL A 316 -1.20 -19.82 7.19
C VAL A 316 -0.51 -20.90 6.37
N THR A 317 -1.25 -21.75 5.68
CA THR A 317 -0.66 -22.75 4.78
C THR A 317 -0.69 -22.26 3.32
N GLN A 318 0.12 -22.89 2.47
CA GLN A 318 0.12 -22.61 1.04
C GLN A 318 -1.27 -22.87 0.41
N GLU A 319 -1.96 -23.92 0.85
CA GLU A 319 -3.29 -24.28 0.38
C GLU A 319 -4.34 -23.26 0.79
N MET A 320 -4.30 -22.76 2.04
CA MET A 320 -5.20 -21.70 2.51
C MET A 320 -5.05 -20.44 1.65
N ARG A 321 -3.79 -20.06 1.37
CA ARG A 321 -3.47 -18.91 0.52
C ARG A 321 -4.01 -19.10 -0.91
N GLN A 322 -3.85 -20.28 -1.50
CA GLN A 322 -4.40 -20.59 -2.82
C GLN A 322 -5.94 -20.51 -2.82
N GLU A 323 -6.59 -21.12 -1.83
CA GLU A 323 -8.05 -21.13 -1.72
C GLU A 323 -8.61 -19.70 -1.65
N ALA A 324 -7.99 -18.82 -0.86
CA ALA A 324 -8.42 -17.44 -0.73
C ALA A 324 -8.33 -16.64 -2.05
N TYR A 325 -7.30 -16.90 -2.87
CA TYR A 325 -7.18 -16.30 -4.20
C TYR A 325 -8.22 -16.83 -5.19
N ASP A 326 -8.42 -18.15 -5.20
CA ASP A 326 -9.36 -18.82 -6.11
C ASP A 326 -10.81 -18.43 -5.79
N ASN A 327 -11.15 -18.31 -4.50
CA ASN A 327 -12.49 -17.98 -4.02
C ASN A 327 -12.78 -16.47 -3.88
N LYS A 328 -11.81 -15.62 -4.25
CA LYS A 328 -11.92 -14.14 -4.23
C LYS A 328 -12.02 -13.50 -2.83
N GLN A 329 -11.55 -14.19 -1.79
CA GLN A 329 -11.27 -13.59 -0.48
C GLN A 329 -9.89 -12.91 -0.40
N THR A 330 -9.07 -13.08 -1.44
CA THR A 330 -7.82 -12.34 -1.60
C THR A 330 -7.73 -11.91 -3.06
N THR A 331 -7.78 -10.61 -3.25
CA THR A 331 -7.77 -9.92 -4.53
C THR A 331 -6.70 -8.84 -4.53
N ASP A 332 -6.33 -8.35 -5.71
CA ASP A 332 -5.36 -7.28 -5.82
C ASP A 332 -6.06 -5.92 -5.67
N ASP A 333 -5.83 -5.25 -4.54
CA ASP A 333 -6.57 -4.05 -4.15
C ASP A 333 -5.65 -2.87 -3.76
N HIS A 334 -4.43 -3.10 -3.26
CA HIS A 334 -3.59 -1.98 -2.81
C HIS A 334 -2.07 -2.22 -2.83
N GLY A 335 -1.34 -1.26 -3.40
CA GLY A 335 0.12 -1.21 -3.41
C GLY A 335 0.68 -0.31 -2.29
N MET A 336 1.72 -0.79 -1.59
CA MET A 336 2.41 -0.11 -0.50
C MET A 336 3.91 -0.47 -0.51
N GLN A 337 4.69 0.04 0.44
CA GLN A 337 6.12 -0.27 0.56
C GLN A 337 6.47 -0.77 1.97
N ILE A 338 6.98 -2.00 2.08
CA ILE A 338 7.59 -2.49 3.32
C ILE A 338 9.04 -1.97 3.40
N TYR A 339 9.40 -1.32 4.51
CA TYR A 339 10.71 -0.71 4.69
C TYR A 339 11.43 -1.13 5.97
N GLY A 340 10.77 -1.90 6.85
CA GLY A 340 11.34 -2.31 8.12
C GLY A 340 10.65 -3.49 8.77
N ILE A 341 11.21 -3.94 9.88
CA ILE A 341 10.70 -4.97 10.78
C ILE A 341 10.71 -4.39 12.20
N ALA A 342 9.62 -4.59 12.92
CA ALA A 342 9.46 -4.26 14.32
C ALA A 342 8.88 -5.45 15.09
N LYS A 343 8.92 -5.37 16.42
CA LYS A 343 8.21 -6.28 17.31
C LYS A 343 7.30 -5.52 18.25
N ASP A 344 6.13 -6.08 18.54
CA ASP A 344 5.26 -5.56 19.60
C ASP A 344 5.78 -5.93 21.00
N GLN A 345 5.05 -5.53 22.04
CA GLN A 345 5.33 -5.87 23.45
C GLN A 345 5.33 -7.38 23.76
N ASN A 346 4.69 -8.20 22.93
CA ASN A 346 4.61 -9.65 23.08
C ASN A 346 5.72 -10.38 22.28
N GLY A 347 6.54 -9.63 21.54
CA GLY A 347 7.57 -10.17 20.66
C GLY A 347 7.05 -10.62 19.28
N THR A 348 5.77 -10.37 18.98
CA THR A 348 5.15 -10.64 17.68
C THR A 348 5.81 -9.77 16.62
N LYS A 349 6.16 -10.36 15.47
CA LYS A 349 6.82 -9.67 14.37
C LYS A 349 5.81 -8.89 13.51
N TYR A 350 6.17 -7.65 13.20
CA TYR A 350 5.45 -6.77 12.28
C TYR A 350 6.40 -6.23 11.22
N TYR A 351 5.90 -6.08 10.00
CA TYR A 351 6.52 -5.30 8.95
C TYR A 351 6.10 -3.84 9.07
N MET A 352 7.06 -2.93 8.92
CA MET A 352 6.84 -1.49 8.89
C MET A 352 6.56 -1.10 7.43
N VAL A 353 5.41 -0.47 7.19
CA VAL A 353 4.86 -0.22 5.87
C VAL A 353 4.60 1.27 5.67
N LYS A 354 5.13 1.82 4.58
CA LYS A 354 4.81 3.16 4.09
C LYS A 354 3.58 3.06 3.18
N ASN A 355 2.51 3.77 3.55
CA ASN A 355 1.29 3.87 2.77
C ASN A 355 1.26 5.21 1.99
N SER A 356 0.24 5.40 1.15
CA SER A 356 0.06 6.57 0.28
C SER A 356 -1.24 7.33 0.57
N TRP A 357 -1.71 7.31 1.82
CA TRP A 357 -2.95 7.99 2.26
C TRP A 357 -2.68 9.25 3.12
N GLY A 358 -1.53 9.90 2.89
CA GLY A 358 -1.05 11.01 3.72
C GLY A 358 -0.75 10.58 5.15
N GLU A 359 -0.61 11.55 6.07
CA GLU A 359 -0.30 11.31 7.48
C GLU A 359 -1.50 10.76 8.30
N THR A 360 -2.28 9.86 7.72
CA THR A 360 -3.44 9.22 8.37
C THR A 360 -3.00 8.24 9.48
N GLY A 361 -3.84 8.08 10.50
CA GLY A 361 -3.66 7.06 11.54
C GLY A 361 -2.66 7.46 12.62
N ASN A 362 -2.41 6.56 13.56
CA ASN A 362 -1.62 6.86 14.76
C ASN A 362 -0.12 7.01 14.46
N TYR A 363 0.33 6.51 13.30
CA TYR A 363 1.74 6.50 12.90
C TYR A 363 1.99 7.34 11.64
N LYS A 364 1.22 8.42 11.46
CA LYS A 364 1.44 9.44 10.42
C LYS A 364 1.63 8.86 9.02
N GLY A 365 0.72 8.00 8.59
CA GLY A 365 0.77 7.39 7.26
C GLY A 365 1.59 6.11 7.16
N LEU A 366 2.16 5.65 8.28
CA LEU A 366 2.88 4.40 8.39
C LEU A 366 1.98 3.33 9.03
N TRP A 367 2.20 2.08 8.65
CA TRP A 367 1.48 0.91 9.14
C TRP A 367 2.44 -0.11 9.74
N TYR A 368 1.97 -0.79 10.79
CA TYR A 368 2.59 -2.02 11.29
C TYR A 368 1.70 -3.19 10.90
N VAL A 369 2.21 -4.08 10.06
CA VAL A 369 1.45 -5.21 9.48
C VAL A 369 2.02 -6.51 10.01
N SER A 370 1.21 -7.34 10.66
CA SER A 370 1.68 -8.60 11.24
C SER A 370 2.23 -9.55 10.17
N GLU A 371 3.16 -10.41 10.57
CA GLU A 371 3.69 -11.44 9.66
C GLU A 371 2.59 -12.35 9.10
N LYS A 372 1.58 -12.71 9.92
CA LYS A 372 0.44 -13.54 9.48
C LYS A 372 -0.39 -12.86 8.40
N PHE A 373 -0.62 -11.55 8.52
CA PHE A 373 -1.32 -10.79 7.50
C PHE A 373 -0.53 -10.78 6.18
N VAL A 374 0.78 -10.49 6.22
CA VAL A 374 1.62 -10.48 5.02
C VAL A 374 1.70 -11.87 4.37
N GLN A 375 1.86 -12.94 5.15
CA GLN A 375 1.82 -14.32 4.63
C GLN A 375 0.54 -14.60 3.85
N TYR A 376 -0.60 -14.21 4.41
CA TYR A 376 -1.88 -14.61 3.88
C TYR A 376 -2.39 -13.72 2.74
N LYS A 377 -2.17 -12.40 2.83
CA LYS A 377 -2.85 -11.40 1.98
C LYS A 377 -1.99 -10.73 0.93
N THR A 378 -0.66 -10.94 0.94
CA THR A 378 0.20 -10.48 -0.16
C THR A 378 -0.28 -11.04 -1.49
N MET A 379 -0.26 -10.26 -2.56
CA MET A 379 -0.52 -10.75 -3.93
C MET A 379 0.79 -10.99 -4.66
N ASP A 380 1.62 -9.95 -4.72
CA ASP A 380 3.00 -10.03 -5.18
C ASP A 380 3.86 -8.98 -4.46
N ILE A 381 5.18 -9.13 -4.62
CA ILE A 381 6.18 -8.17 -4.19
C ILE A 381 7.12 -7.87 -5.36
N GLN A 382 7.71 -6.68 -5.37
CA GLN A 382 8.83 -6.37 -6.24
C GLN A 382 10.06 -6.00 -5.40
N VAL A 383 11.19 -6.59 -5.77
CA VAL A 383 12.48 -6.39 -5.09
C VAL A 383 13.60 -6.23 -6.10
N HIS A 384 14.68 -5.57 -5.69
CA HIS A 384 15.94 -5.60 -6.42
C HIS A 384 16.51 -7.04 -6.39
N LYS A 385 17.05 -7.56 -7.50
CA LYS A 385 17.57 -8.95 -7.61
C LYS A 385 18.60 -9.33 -6.53
N ASN A 386 19.43 -8.38 -6.11
CA ASN A 386 20.41 -8.58 -5.02
C ASN A 386 19.80 -8.66 -3.61
N ALA A 387 18.52 -8.32 -3.43
CA ALA A 387 17.78 -8.49 -2.18
C ALA A 387 17.33 -9.94 -1.97
N ILE A 388 17.33 -10.78 -3.02
CA ILE A 388 16.92 -12.19 -2.96
C ILE A 388 18.08 -13.03 -2.38
N PRO A 389 17.83 -13.91 -1.39
CA PRO A 389 18.83 -14.85 -0.89
C PRO A 389 19.51 -15.63 -2.03
N LYS A 390 20.84 -15.82 -1.93
CA LYS A 390 21.63 -16.43 -3.01
C LYS A 390 21.12 -17.81 -3.45
N ALA A 391 20.61 -18.61 -2.52
CA ALA A 391 20.06 -19.94 -2.80
C ALA A 391 18.78 -19.85 -3.65
N ILE A 392 17.82 -19.02 -3.23
CA ILE A 392 16.57 -18.78 -3.95
C ILE A 392 16.87 -18.16 -5.32
N ARG A 393 17.74 -17.14 -5.37
CA ARG A 393 18.12 -16.47 -6.62
C ARG A 393 18.69 -17.44 -7.67
N LYS A 394 19.48 -18.42 -7.23
CA LYS A 394 19.98 -19.49 -8.10
C LYS A 394 18.84 -20.36 -8.66
N ASN A 395 17.84 -20.70 -7.86
CA ASN A 395 16.67 -21.47 -8.31
C ASN A 395 15.85 -20.69 -9.33
N LEU A 396 15.80 -19.36 -9.22
CA LEU A 396 15.15 -18.46 -10.16
C LEU A 396 15.99 -18.15 -11.42
N ASN A 397 17.23 -18.64 -11.51
CA ASN A 397 18.17 -18.32 -12.59
C ASN A 397 18.44 -16.80 -12.75
N LEU A 398 18.57 -16.10 -11.63
CA LEU A 398 18.79 -14.64 -11.55
C LEU A 398 20.21 -14.23 -11.13
#